data_AF-A0A5B0MQ52-F1
#
_entry.id   AF-A0A5B0MQ52-F1
#
_cell.length_a   1.000
_cell.length_b   1.000
_cell.length_c   1.000
_cell.angle_alpha   90.00
_cell.angle_beta   90.00
_cell.angle_gamma   90.00
#
_symmetry.space_group_name_H-M   'P 1'
#
loop_
_entity.id
_entity.type
_entity.pdbx_description
1 polymer ?
#
loop_
_entity_poly.entity_id
_entity_poly.type
_entity_poly.pdbx_seq_one_letter_code
_entity_poly.pdbx_strand_id
1 'polypeptide(L)'
;MWSMVKQFSKLALFIGCMIVSCWPEPTVADNEESGEQRSFLPKEDAEGYSSAAPGRDHPNLIFALFAGLLQQWPNTFAYSGHSIIPGVVPRGTLLYHGTNYPVLTPTEGLEWFAFNPEYSYVLHSRRPGQLTLHTYVATRTLRIIYIDGQSASLGRPGFSDSQSVLINGSVPIVPKQPTPRKEGGNRGALLLEEAYARARGLCKLGKEWGFEGVVRMNTCFEVLWCDFSQGVKLLGSMNTTDPFDTDHPEESQEPTKSSETRDSSSDSTTEFLHNRTDTINPLVSDGSQQDFQQKIEVSGAKNVLAQIQQDDDEGTKKSENSTKNLMLQLVTRPQSINSPFYLRGAQYYFRAASRQYFWPGEARVILDPSGFVSFYDRIKSLSEKRKADGTAVGSRRFHRLDGISSNDVKKIKDRLLGVLARKNAEGWRIESDRLDWRTSANTIIQTYSNPLIELDFLLKGHDRHRVGC
;
A
#
# COMPACT_ATOMS: atom_id res chain seq x y z
N MET A 1 68.46 -14.89 -52.33
CA MET A 1 69.71 -14.89 -51.55
C MET A 1 69.57 -13.81 -50.48
N TRP A 2 68.97 -14.15 -49.35
CA TRP A 2 69.65 -14.57 -48.12
C TRP A 2 70.30 -13.38 -47.39
N SER A 3 69.80 -13.13 -46.18
CA SER A 3 70.38 -12.37 -45.07
C SER A 3 69.91 -10.92 -44.84
N MET A 4 69.27 -10.77 -43.67
CA MET A 4 69.33 -9.66 -42.69
C MET A 4 68.52 -8.38 -43.01
N VAL A 5 67.29 -8.25 -42.50
CA VAL A 5 66.94 -7.90 -41.10
C VAL A 5 67.32 -6.45 -40.75
N LYS A 6 66.34 -5.55 -40.88
CA LYS A 6 66.18 -4.37 -40.01
C LYS A 6 64.69 -4.07 -39.79
N GLN A 7 64.28 -4.35 -38.56
CA GLN A 7 63.37 -3.54 -37.73
C GLN A 7 61.88 -3.36 -38.12
N PHE A 8 61.06 -3.68 -37.12
CA PHE A 8 59.63 -3.38 -36.91
C PHE A 8 58.58 -4.20 -37.69
N SER A 9 58.10 -5.28 -37.06
CA SER A 9 56.80 -5.21 -36.36
C SER A 9 56.61 -6.44 -35.48
N LYS A 10 56.55 -6.19 -34.17
CA LYS A 10 56.22 -7.14 -33.11
C LYS A 10 54.70 -7.10 -32.93
N LEU A 11 53.96 -8.14 -33.35
CA LEU A 11 52.70 -8.54 -32.70
C LEU A 11 52.20 -9.89 -33.26
N ALA A 12 52.47 -10.99 -32.55
CA ALA A 12 51.63 -12.20 -32.47
C ALA A 12 52.41 -13.36 -31.83
N LEU A 13 51.72 -14.13 -30.99
CA LEU A 13 52.11 -15.39 -30.35
C LEU A 13 53.17 -15.34 -29.23
N PHE A 14 52.67 -15.29 -27.99
CA PHE A 14 53.17 -16.11 -26.89
C PHE A 14 51.96 -16.89 -26.37
N ILE A 15 51.81 -18.16 -26.78
CA ILE A 15 52.26 -19.36 -26.03
C ILE A 15 51.43 -19.53 -24.76
N GLY A 16 50.40 -20.37 -24.88
CA GLY A 16 49.78 -21.04 -23.76
C GLY A 16 50.68 -22.15 -23.24
N CYS A 17 50.88 -22.17 -21.93
CA CYS A 17 51.17 -23.32 -21.08
C CYS A 17 51.29 -22.82 -19.64
N MET A 18 50.90 -23.66 -18.67
CA MET A 18 50.76 -23.39 -17.23
C MET A 18 49.43 -22.69 -16.91
N ILE A 19 48.40 -23.35 -16.38
CA ILE A 19 48.36 -24.01 -15.07
C ILE A 19 47.63 -25.35 -15.19
N VAL A 20 48.38 -26.43 -15.00
CA VAL A 20 47.84 -27.76 -14.67
C VAL A 20 47.39 -27.71 -13.22
N SER A 21 46.09 -27.85 -12.97
CA SER A 21 45.54 -28.05 -11.64
C SER A 21 45.91 -29.46 -11.19
N CYS A 22 47.01 -29.61 -10.47
CA CYS A 22 47.27 -30.80 -9.65
C CYS A 22 46.20 -30.86 -8.55
N TRP A 23 45.18 -31.68 -8.74
CA TRP A 23 44.36 -32.16 -7.64
C TRP A 23 45.06 -33.41 -7.10
N PRO A 24 45.45 -33.47 -5.82
CA PRO A 24 45.95 -34.72 -5.26
C PRO A 24 44.79 -35.72 -5.16
N GLU A 25 45.00 -36.93 -5.68
CA GLU A 25 44.16 -38.09 -5.40
C GLU A 25 44.12 -38.34 -3.88
N PRO A 26 42.94 -38.57 -3.27
CA PRO A 26 42.90 -38.97 -1.88
C PRO A 26 43.23 -40.46 -1.78
N THR A 27 44.40 -40.75 -1.19
CA THR A 27 44.73 -42.06 -0.65
C THR A 27 43.71 -42.43 0.43
N VAL A 28 43.05 -43.58 0.24
CA VAL A 28 42.20 -44.22 1.24
C VAL A 28 43.05 -44.56 2.45
N ALA A 29 42.76 -43.92 3.58
CA ALA A 29 43.20 -44.34 4.89
C ALA A 29 41.94 -44.48 5.75
N ASP A 30 41.62 -45.72 6.11
CA ASP A 30 40.54 -46.08 7.00
C ASP A 30 40.74 -45.40 8.35
N ASN A 31 39.78 -44.58 8.76
CA ASN A 31 39.54 -44.24 10.16
C ASN A 31 38.04 -43.95 10.32
N GLU A 32 37.38 -44.85 11.03
CA GLU A 32 36.01 -44.71 11.53
C GLU A 32 35.92 -43.48 12.45
N GLU A 33 35.06 -42.52 12.14
CA GLU A 33 34.23 -41.84 13.15
C GLU A 33 33.14 -40.98 12.48
N SER A 34 31.96 -41.04 13.10
CA SER A 34 30.64 -40.68 12.62
C SER A 34 30.42 -39.19 12.31
N GLY A 35 29.85 -38.90 11.14
CA GLY A 35 29.21 -37.62 10.82
C GLY A 35 28.17 -37.78 9.70
N GLU A 36 26.88 -37.86 10.07
CA GLU A 36 25.77 -37.90 9.11
C GLU A 36 25.72 -36.61 8.28
N GLN A 37 26.19 -36.68 7.03
CA GLN A 37 25.92 -35.67 6.02
C GLN A 37 24.47 -35.84 5.55
N ARG A 38 23.55 -35.03 6.08
CA ARG A 38 22.14 -35.05 5.67
C ARG A 38 22.00 -34.69 4.19
N SER A 39 21.74 -35.70 3.36
CA SER A 39 21.37 -35.53 1.95
C SER A 39 20.01 -34.84 1.82
N PHE A 40 19.93 -33.76 1.03
CA PHE A 40 18.72 -32.95 0.81
C PHE A 40 17.80 -33.44 -0.32
N LEU A 41 17.98 -34.68 -0.80
CA LEU A 41 17.08 -35.26 -1.79
C LEU A 41 16.05 -36.16 -1.08
N PRO A 42 14.74 -35.98 -1.32
CA PRO A 42 13.74 -36.92 -0.83
C PRO A 42 14.03 -38.29 -1.46
N LYS A 43 14.12 -39.34 -0.64
CA LYS A 43 13.99 -40.70 -1.15
C LYS A 43 12.58 -40.83 -1.73
N GLU A 44 12.48 -41.15 -3.01
CA GLU A 44 11.22 -41.53 -3.63
C GLU A 44 10.84 -42.92 -3.12
N ASP A 45 10.03 -42.95 -2.06
CA ASP A 45 9.28 -44.14 -1.73
C ASP A 45 8.07 -44.16 -2.68
N ALA A 46 8.21 -44.96 -3.74
CA ALA A 46 7.11 -45.36 -4.59
C ALA A 46 6.11 -46.16 -3.75
N GLU A 47 4.98 -45.54 -3.38
CA GLU A 47 3.62 -46.09 -3.48
C GLU A 47 2.61 -45.24 -2.68
N GLY A 48 1.51 -44.86 -3.34
CA GLY A 48 0.30 -44.31 -2.72
C GLY A 48 0.35 -42.81 -2.45
N TYR A 49 -0.28 -42.00 -3.33
CA TYR A 49 -0.49 -40.56 -3.11
C TYR A 49 -1.52 -40.34 -1.99
N SER A 50 -1.04 -40.52 -0.77
CA SER A 50 -1.59 -40.01 0.48
C SER A 50 -1.66 -38.49 0.40
N SER A 51 -2.72 -37.90 0.96
CA SER A 51 -2.93 -36.45 1.02
C SER A 51 -1.63 -35.74 1.41
N ALA A 52 -1.24 -34.72 0.64
CA ALA A 52 -0.08 -33.89 0.92
C ALA A 52 0.02 -33.55 2.41
N ALA A 53 1.21 -33.76 2.99
CA ALA A 53 1.45 -33.52 4.42
C ALA A 53 0.90 -32.15 4.86
N PRO A 54 0.25 -32.05 6.04
CA PRO A 54 -0.36 -30.81 6.50
C PRO A 54 0.68 -29.67 6.58
N GLY A 55 0.50 -28.63 5.74
CA GLY A 55 1.38 -27.44 5.70
C GLY A 55 2.20 -27.23 4.42
N ARG A 56 1.95 -27.97 3.34
CA ARG A 56 2.55 -27.72 2.01
C ARG A 56 1.61 -26.99 1.03
N ASP A 57 0.54 -26.38 1.50
CA ASP A 57 -0.46 -25.75 0.65
C ASP A 57 0.05 -24.41 0.08
N HIS A 58 0.19 -24.30 -1.24
CA HIS A 58 0.52 -23.06 -1.99
C HIS A 58 1.80 -22.32 -1.56
N PRO A 59 2.97 -22.99 -1.49
CA PRO A 59 4.22 -22.37 -1.02
C PRO A 59 4.64 -21.15 -1.87
N ASN A 60 4.40 -21.20 -3.18
CA ASN A 60 4.64 -20.09 -4.09
C ASN A 60 3.80 -18.84 -3.76
N LEU A 61 2.54 -19.03 -3.36
CA LEU A 61 1.65 -17.92 -2.98
C LEU A 61 2.09 -17.30 -1.66
N ILE A 62 2.44 -18.14 -0.68
CA ILE A 62 2.96 -17.72 0.62
C ILE A 62 4.26 -16.92 0.43
N PHE A 63 5.22 -17.46 -0.32
CA PHE A 63 6.50 -16.81 -0.59
C PHE A 63 6.30 -15.47 -1.32
N ALA A 64 5.43 -15.42 -2.32
CA ALA A 64 5.14 -14.18 -3.04
C ALA A 64 4.45 -13.11 -2.17
N LEU A 65 3.66 -13.50 -1.16
CA LEU A 65 3.07 -12.54 -0.21
C LEU A 65 4.17 -11.99 0.70
N PHE A 66 4.96 -12.89 1.29
CA PHE A 66 6.04 -12.55 2.19
C PHE A 66 7.07 -11.62 1.53
N ALA A 67 7.47 -11.92 0.30
CA ALA A 67 8.37 -11.08 -0.48
C ALA A 67 7.80 -9.68 -0.79
N GLY A 68 6.48 -9.56 -0.92
CA GLY A 68 5.80 -8.31 -1.24
C GLY A 68 5.48 -7.42 -0.03
N LEU A 69 5.79 -7.87 1.20
CA LEU A 69 5.46 -7.13 2.42
C LEU A 69 6.03 -5.70 2.39
N LEU A 70 5.18 -4.73 2.69
CA LEU A 70 5.47 -3.29 2.72
C LEU A 70 5.89 -2.65 1.38
N GLN A 71 5.80 -3.37 0.27
CA GLN A 71 6.09 -2.81 -1.07
C GLN A 71 4.81 -2.37 -1.79
N GLN A 72 4.84 -1.27 -2.53
CA GLN A 72 3.63 -0.75 -3.17
C GLN A 72 3.13 -1.63 -4.32
N TRP A 73 4.03 -2.05 -5.22
CA TRP A 73 3.62 -2.70 -6.46
C TRP A 73 3.04 -4.11 -6.26
N PRO A 74 3.68 -5.02 -5.51
CA PRO A 74 3.13 -6.35 -5.26
C PRO A 74 1.74 -6.31 -4.61
N ASN A 75 1.53 -5.34 -3.73
CA ASN A 75 0.26 -5.13 -3.03
C ASN A 75 -0.81 -4.46 -3.92
N THR A 76 -0.41 -3.64 -4.89
CA THR A 76 -1.31 -3.11 -5.92
C THR A 76 -1.76 -4.20 -6.90
N PHE A 77 -0.83 -5.07 -7.31
CA PHE A 77 -1.14 -6.18 -8.19
C PHE A 77 -2.05 -7.22 -7.53
N ALA A 78 -1.78 -7.59 -6.27
CA ALA A 78 -2.56 -8.53 -5.47
C ALA A 78 -3.41 -7.80 -4.42
N TYR A 79 -4.34 -6.98 -4.87
CA TYR A 79 -5.01 -5.97 -4.06
C TYR A 79 -5.86 -6.48 -2.89
N SER A 80 -6.40 -7.70 -2.93
CA SER A 80 -7.28 -8.20 -1.84
C SER A 80 -6.56 -8.37 -0.51
N GLY A 81 -5.24 -8.57 -0.54
CA GLY A 81 -4.44 -8.93 0.64
C GLY A 81 -4.77 -10.34 1.15
N HIS A 82 -3.77 -11.11 1.53
CA HIS A 82 -3.92 -12.48 2.03
C HIS A 82 -2.94 -12.78 3.19
N SER A 83 -2.35 -11.77 3.81
CA SER A 83 -1.51 -11.94 5.00
C SER A 83 -1.71 -10.86 6.05
N ILE A 84 -1.49 -11.28 7.29
CA ILE A 84 -1.48 -10.42 8.48
C ILE A 84 -0.20 -10.74 9.24
N ILE A 85 0.52 -9.70 9.64
CA ILE A 85 1.80 -9.85 10.32
C ILE A 85 1.96 -8.77 11.40
N PRO A 86 2.32 -9.13 12.64
CA PRO A 86 2.60 -8.14 13.67
C PRO A 86 3.88 -7.37 13.33
N GLY A 87 3.96 -6.15 13.81
CA GLY A 87 5.14 -5.33 13.66
C GLY A 87 5.08 -4.13 14.57
N VAL A 88 6.03 -3.23 14.37
CA VAL A 88 6.11 -2.01 15.14
C VAL A 88 6.51 -0.82 14.28
N VAL A 89 6.09 0.36 14.73
CA VAL A 89 6.65 1.63 14.28
C VAL A 89 7.63 2.11 15.36
N PRO A 90 8.94 2.22 15.08
CA PRO A 90 9.92 2.62 16.07
C PRO A 90 9.66 4.02 16.64
N ARG A 91 10.08 4.24 17.89
CA ARG A 91 10.18 5.57 18.50
C ARG A 91 10.96 6.54 17.60
N GLY A 92 10.53 7.79 17.54
CA GLY A 92 11.15 8.84 16.73
C GLY A 92 10.64 8.86 15.29
N THR A 93 9.80 7.90 14.87
CA THR A 93 9.18 7.92 13.54
C THR A 93 8.24 9.12 13.40
N LEU A 94 8.43 9.91 12.34
CA LEU A 94 7.52 10.99 11.98
C LEU A 94 6.27 10.46 11.28
N LEU A 95 5.13 11.00 11.68
CA LEU A 95 3.79 10.66 11.19
C LEU A 95 3.04 11.95 10.85
N TYR A 96 2.25 11.93 9.79
CA TYR A 96 1.61 13.14 9.26
C TYR A 96 0.10 12.96 9.23
N HIS A 97 -0.65 13.99 9.60
CA HIS A 97 -2.10 14.00 9.58
C HIS A 97 -2.59 15.32 8.98
N GLY A 98 -3.33 15.25 7.88
CA GLY A 98 -3.96 16.40 7.24
C GLY A 98 -5.39 16.53 7.72
N THR A 99 -5.90 17.75 7.85
CA THR A 99 -7.31 17.99 8.19
C THR A 99 -7.82 19.24 7.51
N ASN A 100 -9.07 19.21 7.04
CA ASN A 100 -9.79 20.38 6.53
C ASN A 100 -10.71 21.01 7.59
N TYR A 101 -10.67 20.52 8.83
CA TYR A 101 -11.49 21.03 9.91
C TYR A 101 -10.71 22.06 10.74
N PRO A 102 -11.34 23.17 11.16
CA PRO A 102 -10.76 24.11 12.11
C PRO A 102 -10.67 23.55 13.55
N VAL A 103 -11.19 22.33 13.78
CA VAL A 103 -11.15 21.67 15.09
C VAL A 103 -9.74 21.17 15.36
N LEU A 104 -9.26 21.53 16.56
CA LEU A 104 -7.98 21.24 17.19
C LEU A 104 -7.32 19.96 16.70
N THR A 105 -6.00 20.04 16.48
CA THR A 105 -5.06 18.92 16.36
C THR A 105 -5.62 17.68 17.04
N PRO A 106 -5.92 16.57 16.33
CA PRO A 106 -6.51 15.41 16.97
C PRO A 106 -5.61 14.97 18.12
N THR A 107 -6.06 15.21 19.35
CA THR A 107 -5.30 14.89 20.57
C THR A 107 -5.80 13.60 21.20
N GLU A 108 -6.98 13.15 20.79
CA GLU A 108 -7.64 11.94 21.25
C GLU A 108 -8.44 11.29 20.12
N GLY A 109 -8.77 10.02 20.30
CA GLY A 109 -9.63 9.29 19.38
C GLY A 109 -8.90 8.64 18.21
N LEU A 110 -9.69 7.97 17.39
CA LEU A 110 -9.24 7.17 16.25
C LEU A 110 -9.15 8.03 15.00
N GLU A 111 -7.99 8.00 14.36
CA GLU A 111 -7.72 8.72 13.10
C GLU A 111 -6.59 8.03 12.30
N TRP A 112 -6.26 8.56 11.13
CA TRP A 112 -5.18 8.04 10.28
C TRP A 112 -3.94 8.93 10.28
N PHE A 113 -2.78 8.28 10.33
CA PHE A 113 -1.51 8.87 9.97
C PHE A 113 -1.03 8.39 8.61
N ALA A 114 -0.39 9.27 7.87
CA ALA A 114 0.48 8.93 6.75
C ALA A 114 1.93 8.87 7.20
N PHE A 115 2.72 8.04 6.54
CA PHE A 115 4.17 8.10 6.67
C PHE A 115 4.80 9.20 5.80
N ASN A 116 4.11 9.66 4.74
CA ASN A 116 4.61 10.73 3.86
C ASN A 116 3.70 11.97 3.97
N PRO A 117 4.28 13.18 4.10
CA PRO A 117 3.50 14.42 4.18
C PRO A 117 2.70 14.66 2.89
N GLU A 118 3.27 14.34 1.73
CA GLU A 118 2.58 14.52 0.44
C GLU A 118 1.33 13.65 0.33
N TYR A 119 1.37 12.43 0.88
CA TYR A 119 0.21 11.55 0.91
C TYR A 119 -0.89 12.12 1.81
N SER A 120 -0.52 12.55 3.01
CA SER A 120 -1.44 13.18 3.96
C SER A 120 -2.11 14.44 3.39
N TYR A 121 -1.32 15.26 2.70
CA TYR A 121 -1.77 16.49 2.06
C TYR A 121 -2.78 16.22 0.94
N VAL A 122 -2.44 15.36 -0.04
CA VAL A 122 -3.28 15.16 -1.23
C VAL A 122 -4.65 14.56 -0.90
N LEU A 123 -4.75 13.74 0.15
CA LEU A 123 -6.04 13.19 0.59
C LEU A 123 -7.03 14.29 1.06
N HIS A 124 -6.50 15.38 1.59
CA HIS A 124 -7.28 16.47 2.18
C HIS A 124 -7.38 17.69 1.27
N SER A 125 -6.41 17.92 0.38
CA SER A 125 -6.44 19.01 -0.60
C SER A 125 -7.59 18.89 -1.62
N ARG A 126 -8.25 17.73 -1.70
CA ARG A 126 -9.45 17.52 -2.54
C ARG A 126 -10.74 18.06 -1.90
N ARG A 127 -10.74 18.35 -0.60
CA ARG A 127 -11.90 18.86 0.14
C ARG A 127 -11.81 20.38 0.26
N PRO A 128 -12.94 21.12 0.20
CA PRO A 128 -12.93 22.58 0.35
C PRO A 128 -12.52 23.00 1.76
N GLY A 129 -12.01 24.23 1.89
CA GLY A 129 -11.69 24.86 3.16
C GLY A 129 -10.22 24.76 3.57
N GLN A 130 -9.91 25.42 4.68
CA GLN A 130 -8.54 25.54 5.19
C GLN A 130 -7.95 24.16 5.50
N LEU A 131 -6.77 23.89 4.94
CA LEU A 131 -6.04 22.65 5.15
C LEU A 131 -4.87 22.87 6.11
N THR A 132 -4.84 22.12 7.20
CA THR A 132 -3.70 22.07 8.11
C THR A 132 -3.03 20.70 8.04
N LEU A 133 -1.71 20.70 7.94
CA LEU A 133 -0.87 19.50 8.03
C LEU A 133 -0.17 19.47 9.38
N HIS A 134 -0.49 18.45 10.17
CA HIS A 134 0.12 18.19 11.47
C HIS A 134 1.26 17.16 11.34
N THR A 135 2.36 17.43 12.04
CA THR A 135 3.48 16.50 12.18
C THR A 135 3.51 15.96 13.61
N TYR A 136 3.44 14.64 13.74
CA TYR A 136 3.54 13.90 14.98
C TYR A 136 4.84 13.08 15.00
N VAL A 137 5.29 12.74 16.19
CA VAL A 137 6.38 11.80 16.42
C VAL A 137 5.92 10.67 17.33
N ALA A 138 6.31 9.44 17.00
CA ALA A 138 6.16 8.30 17.90
C ALA A 138 7.05 8.50 19.15
N THR A 139 6.46 8.61 20.34
CA THR A 139 7.20 8.82 21.60
C THR A 139 7.75 7.51 22.18
N ARG A 140 7.21 6.38 21.71
CA ARG A 140 7.64 5.01 22.00
C ARG A 140 7.44 4.14 20.77
N THR A 141 7.88 2.88 20.87
CA THR A 141 7.53 1.86 19.88
C THR A 141 6.01 1.65 19.86
N LEU A 142 5.40 1.78 18.69
CA LEU A 142 3.97 1.61 18.47
C LEU A 142 3.69 0.19 18.01
N ARG A 143 2.75 -0.50 18.67
CA ARG A 143 2.43 -1.90 18.38
C ARG A 143 1.39 -1.97 17.29
N ILE A 144 1.72 -2.59 16.16
CA ILE A 144 0.82 -2.65 15.01
C ILE A 144 0.64 -4.08 14.50
N ILE A 145 -0.43 -4.28 13.75
CA ILE A 145 -0.49 -5.34 12.74
C ILE A 145 -0.42 -4.69 11.36
N TYR A 146 0.21 -5.36 10.41
CA TYR A 146 0.18 -4.99 9.00
C TYR A 146 -0.76 -5.93 8.25
N ILE A 147 -1.64 -5.37 7.43
CA ILE A 147 -2.51 -6.10 6.51
C ILE A 147 -2.06 -5.75 5.09
N ASP A 148 -1.66 -6.77 4.33
CA ASP A 148 -1.16 -6.60 2.97
C ASP A 148 -2.27 -6.30 1.94
N GLY A 149 -1.90 -6.25 0.66
CA GLY A 149 -2.74 -5.78 -0.43
C GLY A 149 -3.01 -4.28 -0.36
N GLN A 150 -4.04 -3.84 -1.07
CA GLN A 150 -4.55 -2.48 -0.98
C GLN A 150 -5.61 -2.37 0.14
N SER A 151 -5.24 -2.81 1.34
CA SER A 151 -6.17 -2.91 2.48
C SER A 151 -6.70 -1.58 3.02
N ALA A 152 -6.13 -0.44 2.62
CA ALA A 152 -6.67 0.89 2.90
C ALA A 152 -7.56 1.44 1.76
N SER A 153 -7.61 0.79 0.60
CA SER A 153 -8.47 1.24 -0.50
C SER A 153 -9.95 1.10 -0.13
N LEU A 154 -10.72 2.10 -0.54
CA LEU A 154 -12.16 2.14 -0.33
C LEU A 154 -12.91 1.52 -1.51
N GLY A 155 -14.08 0.95 -1.23
CA GLY A 155 -14.93 0.39 -2.26
C GLY A 155 -14.59 -1.07 -2.59
N ARG A 156 -14.72 -1.43 -3.87
CA ARG A 156 -14.76 -2.82 -4.34
C ARG A 156 -13.91 -3.00 -5.60
N PRO A 157 -13.38 -4.22 -5.85
CA PRO A 157 -13.54 -5.44 -5.05
C PRO A 157 -12.35 -5.76 -4.12
N GLY A 158 -12.59 -6.50 -3.05
CA GLY A 158 -11.56 -7.27 -2.33
C GLY A 158 -10.68 -6.56 -1.30
N PHE A 159 -10.51 -5.25 -1.41
CA PHE A 159 -9.59 -4.47 -0.57
C PHE A 159 -9.77 -4.70 0.95
N SER A 160 -11.01 -4.86 1.41
CA SER A 160 -11.33 -5.01 2.84
C SER A 160 -11.66 -6.45 3.26
N ASP A 161 -11.38 -7.45 2.42
CA ASP A 161 -11.71 -8.85 2.70
C ASP A 161 -11.06 -9.34 4.00
N SER A 162 -9.74 -9.16 4.15
CA SER A 162 -8.99 -9.60 5.34
C SER A 162 -9.52 -8.94 6.62
N GLN A 163 -9.83 -7.64 6.57
CA GLN A 163 -10.41 -6.90 7.69
C GLN A 163 -11.81 -7.41 8.02
N SER A 164 -12.64 -7.68 7.01
CA SER A 164 -14.00 -8.20 7.20
C SER A 164 -13.99 -9.60 7.83
N VAL A 165 -13.06 -10.46 7.42
CA VAL A 165 -12.87 -11.78 8.03
C VAL A 165 -12.46 -11.66 9.49
N LEU A 166 -11.55 -10.73 9.83
CA LEU A 166 -11.15 -10.51 11.22
C LEU A 166 -12.29 -9.98 12.08
N ILE A 167 -13.03 -8.97 11.60
CA ILE A 167 -14.07 -8.30 12.39
C ILE A 167 -15.34 -9.16 12.44
N ASN A 168 -15.86 -9.57 11.28
CA ASN A 168 -17.19 -10.19 11.14
C ASN A 168 -17.13 -11.72 10.98
N GLY A 169 -15.96 -12.30 10.74
CA GLY A 169 -15.84 -13.72 10.44
C GLY A 169 -16.36 -14.12 9.07
N SER A 170 -16.64 -13.16 8.19
CA SER A 170 -17.05 -13.39 6.80
C SER A 170 -16.76 -12.17 5.94
N VAL A 171 -16.72 -12.36 4.62
CA VAL A 171 -16.70 -11.26 3.65
C VAL A 171 -18.14 -11.02 3.20
N PRO A 172 -18.68 -9.78 3.27
CA PRO A 172 -20.01 -9.49 2.77
C PRO A 172 -20.15 -9.90 1.30
N ILE A 173 -21.17 -10.71 1.00
CA ILE A 173 -21.51 -11.07 -0.37
C ILE A 173 -22.09 -9.83 -1.03
N VAL A 174 -21.31 -9.28 -1.95
CA VAL A 174 -21.77 -8.17 -2.79
C VAL A 174 -22.53 -8.76 -3.97
N PRO A 175 -23.79 -8.38 -4.20
CA PRO A 175 -24.50 -8.77 -5.41
C PRO A 175 -23.68 -8.37 -6.66
N LYS A 176 -23.56 -9.28 -7.63
CA LYS A 176 -22.86 -9.01 -8.91
C LYS A 176 -23.48 -7.84 -9.68
N GLN A 177 -24.74 -7.51 -9.40
CA GLN A 177 -25.40 -6.33 -9.97
C GLN A 177 -25.24 -5.12 -9.04
N PRO A 178 -24.96 -3.92 -9.60
CA PRO A 178 -25.01 -2.70 -8.82
C PRO A 178 -26.42 -2.54 -8.25
N THR A 179 -26.54 -2.44 -6.92
CA THR A 179 -27.79 -2.04 -6.29
C THR A 179 -28.24 -0.71 -6.91
N PRO A 180 -29.54 -0.53 -7.23
CA PRO A 180 -30.05 0.73 -7.76
C PRO A 180 -29.55 1.89 -6.91
N ARG A 181 -28.96 2.90 -7.58
CA ARG A 181 -28.52 4.13 -6.91
C ARG A 181 -29.73 4.68 -6.16
N LYS A 182 -29.62 4.90 -4.85
CA LYS A 182 -30.46 5.92 -4.22
C LYS A 182 -30.01 7.24 -4.85
N GLU A 183 -30.84 7.84 -5.70
CA GLU A 183 -30.60 9.18 -6.22
C GLU A 183 -30.36 10.14 -5.04
N GLY A 184 -29.33 10.98 -5.14
CA GLY A 184 -28.95 11.95 -4.11
C GLY A 184 -27.98 11.46 -3.02
N GLY A 185 -27.62 10.18 -2.95
CA GLY A 185 -26.69 9.68 -1.93
C GLY A 185 -25.22 10.00 -2.22
N ASN A 186 -24.54 10.67 -1.28
CA ASN A 186 -23.11 10.95 -1.40
C ASN A 186 -22.25 9.69 -1.20
N ARG A 187 -21.81 9.07 -2.31
CA ARG A 187 -21.01 7.83 -2.31
C ARG A 187 -19.72 7.96 -1.50
N GLY A 188 -19.07 9.12 -1.51
CA GLY A 188 -17.83 9.35 -0.77
C GLY A 188 -18.06 9.31 0.73
N ALA A 189 -19.12 9.97 1.22
CA ALA A 189 -19.50 9.96 2.63
C ALA A 189 -19.82 8.54 3.13
N LEU A 190 -20.54 7.75 2.34
CA LEU A 190 -20.86 6.35 2.69
C LEU A 190 -19.60 5.48 2.81
N LEU A 191 -18.69 5.57 1.84
CA LEU A 191 -17.44 4.82 1.88
C LEU A 191 -16.55 5.21 3.05
N LEU A 192 -16.58 6.49 3.46
CA LEU A 192 -15.85 6.97 4.62
C LEU A 192 -16.46 6.44 5.92
N GLU A 193 -17.78 6.47 6.08
CA GLU A 193 -18.45 5.91 7.26
C GLU A 193 -18.18 4.40 7.40
N GLU A 194 -18.21 3.65 6.29
CA GLU A 194 -17.81 2.25 6.28
C GLU A 194 -16.34 2.05 6.69
N ALA A 195 -15.44 2.96 6.29
CA ALA A 195 -14.03 2.91 6.68
C ALA A 195 -13.86 3.15 8.19
N TYR A 196 -14.56 4.13 8.76
CA TYR A 196 -14.59 4.37 10.20
C TYR A 196 -15.22 3.21 10.98
N ALA A 197 -16.30 2.62 10.48
CA ALA A 197 -16.91 1.44 11.09
C ALA A 197 -15.93 0.26 11.16
N ARG A 198 -15.20 -0.01 10.06
CA ARG A 198 -14.12 -1.01 10.05
C ARG A 198 -13.00 -0.65 11.02
N ALA A 199 -12.62 0.62 11.07
CA ALA A 199 -11.57 1.10 11.96
C ALA A 199 -11.91 0.90 13.44
N ARG A 200 -13.14 1.24 13.84
CA ARG A 200 -13.67 0.94 15.18
C ARG A 200 -13.62 -0.56 15.49
N GLY A 201 -14.00 -1.41 14.53
CA GLY A 201 -13.91 -2.86 14.66
C GLY A 201 -12.47 -3.36 14.88
N LEU A 202 -11.52 -2.88 14.08
CA LEU A 202 -10.10 -3.22 14.23
C LEU A 202 -9.53 -2.76 15.57
N CYS A 203 -9.89 -1.57 16.02
CA CYS A 203 -9.41 -1.04 17.29
C CYS A 203 -10.03 -1.73 18.51
N LYS A 204 -11.27 -2.21 18.40
CA LYS A 204 -11.84 -3.12 19.40
C LYS A 204 -11.01 -4.40 19.51
N LEU A 205 -10.68 -5.03 18.37
CA LEU A 205 -9.80 -6.21 18.35
C LEU A 205 -8.40 -5.87 18.88
N GLY A 206 -7.87 -4.69 18.56
CA GLY A 206 -6.57 -4.21 19.06
C GLY A 206 -6.53 -4.12 20.57
N LYS A 207 -7.56 -3.54 21.18
CA LYS A 207 -7.72 -3.46 22.64
C LYS A 207 -7.77 -4.85 23.29
N GLU A 208 -8.44 -5.81 22.65
CA GLU A 208 -8.57 -7.18 23.17
C GLU A 208 -7.29 -8.01 22.97
N TRP A 209 -6.58 -7.82 21.84
CA TRP A 209 -5.47 -8.69 21.42
C TRP A 209 -4.08 -8.08 21.64
N GLY A 210 -4.01 -6.80 22.04
CA GLY A 210 -2.79 -6.12 22.47
C GLY A 210 -2.00 -5.36 21.39
N PHE A 211 -2.62 -5.04 20.24
CA PHE A 211 -2.07 -4.11 19.25
C PHE A 211 -2.81 -2.77 19.27
N GLU A 212 -2.17 -1.70 18.78
CA GLU A 212 -2.61 -0.31 18.99
C GLU A 212 -2.96 0.40 17.68
N GLY A 213 -2.56 -0.17 16.55
CA GLY A 213 -2.89 0.36 15.23
C GLY A 213 -2.72 -0.68 14.13
N VAL A 214 -3.13 -0.29 12.92
CA VAL A 214 -3.06 -1.13 11.73
C VAL A 214 -2.33 -0.38 10.63
N VAL A 215 -1.20 -0.92 10.20
CA VAL A 215 -0.54 -0.48 8.97
C VAL A 215 -1.25 -1.12 7.80
N ARG A 216 -1.56 -0.31 6.79
CA ARG A 216 -2.22 -0.77 5.56
C ARG A 216 -1.91 0.18 4.41
N MET A 217 -2.24 -0.24 3.19
CA MET A 217 -1.86 0.49 1.98
C MET A 217 -3.06 0.77 1.09
N ASN A 218 -3.10 1.97 0.50
CA ASN A 218 -3.87 2.22 -0.71
C ASN A 218 -2.86 2.40 -1.84
N THR A 219 -2.42 3.64 -2.11
CA THR A 219 -1.30 3.90 -3.01
C THR A 219 -0.02 4.18 -2.22
N CYS A 220 -0.14 4.73 -1.02
CA CYS A 220 0.92 4.80 -0.01
C CYS A 220 0.48 4.03 1.24
N PHE A 221 1.42 3.84 2.17
CA PHE A 221 1.15 3.26 3.48
C PHE A 221 0.60 4.31 4.45
N GLU A 222 -0.39 3.88 5.24
CA GLU A 222 -0.99 4.62 6.33
C GLU A 222 -0.97 3.79 7.62
N VAL A 223 -1.08 4.47 8.75
CA VAL A 223 -1.35 3.89 10.06
C VAL A 223 -2.75 4.32 10.46
N LEU A 224 -3.67 3.36 10.52
CA LEU A 224 -4.91 3.52 11.27
C LEU A 224 -4.55 3.42 12.75
N TRP A 225 -4.65 4.53 13.47
CA TRP A 225 -4.24 4.62 14.87
C TRP A 225 -5.45 4.74 15.79
N CYS A 226 -5.50 3.89 16.82
CA CYS A 226 -6.72 3.75 17.60
C CYS A 226 -6.97 4.88 18.59
N ASP A 227 -5.91 5.56 19.04
CA ASP A 227 -6.01 6.63 20.04
C ASP A 227 -4.82 7.60 19.92
N PHE A 228 -5.08 8.82 19.42
CA PHE A 228 -4.07 9.87 19.26
C PHE A 228 -3.50 10.39 20.59
N SER A 229 -4.14 10.09 21.73
CA SER A 229 -3.58 10.41 23.05
C SER A 229 -2.43 9.47 23.45
N GLN A 230 -2.26 8.36 22.73
CA GLN A 230 -1.33 7.29 23.09
C GLN A 230 -0.15 7.19 22.14
N GLY A 231 1.06 7.22 22.69
CA GLY A 231 2.29 6.86 21.98
C GLY A 231 2.76 7.84 20.92
N VAL A 232 2.04 8.93 20.66
CA VAL A 232 2.41 9.98 19.71
C VAL A 232 2.42 11.36 20.39
N LYS A 233 3.20 12.29 19.86
CA LYS A 233 3.24 13.68 20.30
C LYS A 233 3.24 14.61 19.09
N LEU A 234 2.39 15.62 19.10
CA LEU A 234 2.41 16.68 18.11
C LEU A 234 3.72 17.47 18.22
N LEU A 235 4.43 17.60 17.10
CA LEU A 235 5.62 18.45 16.98
C LEU A 235 5.29 19.84 16.43
N GLY A 236 4.35 19.91 15.49
CA GLY A 236 3.98 21.18 14.88
C GLY A 236 2.86 21.02 13.86
N SER A 237 2.31 22.17 13.48
CA SER A 237 1.20 22.31 12.55
C SER A 237 1.56 23.36 11.51
N MET A 238 1.26 23.09 10.24
CA MET A 238 1.50 24.03 9.15
C MET A 238 0.21 24.22 8.37
N ASN A 239 -0.16 25.47 8.11
CA ASN A 239 -1.23 25.77 7.17
C ASN A 239 -0.72 25.43 5.75
N THR A 240 -1.36 24.46 5.13
CA THR A 240 -1.09 24.03 3.75
C THR A 240 -2.33 24.23 2.89
N THR A 241 -3.12 25.25 3.18
CA THR A 241 -4.25 25.64 2.33
C THR A 241 -3.71 26.04 0.97
N ASP A 242 -4.36 25.56 -0.08
CA ASP A 242 -4.04 25.96 -1.44
C ASP A 242 -4.34 27.47 -1.55
N PRO A 243 -3.36 28.33 -1.85
CA PRO A 243 -3.56 29.78 -1.85
C PRO A 243 -4.57 30.23 -2.91
N PHE A 244 -4.80 29.41 -3.94
CA PHE A 244 -5.83 29.68 -4.97
C PHE A 244 -7.23 29.24 -4.53
N ASP A 245 -7.36 28.58 -3.37
CA ASP A 245 -8.64 28.20 -2.77
C ASP A 245 -9.22 29.32 -1.88
N THR A 246 -8.39 30.31 -1.52
CA THR A 246 -8.80 31.46 -0.71
C THR A 246 -9.25 32.68 -1.51
N ASP A 247 -9.19 32.64 -2.85
CA ASP A 247 -9.58 33.74 -3.75
C ASP A 247 -11.08 33.75 -4.11
N HIS A 248 -11.93 33.30 -3.19
CA HIS A 248 -13.34 33.62 -3.25
C HIS A 248 -13.58 34.78 -2.29
N PRO A 249 -13.75 36.02 -2.79
CA PRO A 249 -14.26 37.08 -1.94
C PRO A 249 -15.62 36.60 -1.46
N GLU A 250 -15.72 36.28 -0.16
CA GLU A 250 -16.98 36.39 0.53
C GLU A 250 -17.57 37.73 0.13
N GLU A 251 -18.82 37.70 -0.33
CA GLU A 251 -19.63 38.86 -0.67
C GLU A 251 -19.52 39.85 0.48
N SER A 252 -18.58 40.77 0.35
CA SER A 252 -18.28 41.78 1.35
C SER A 252 -19.52 42.63 1.46
N GLN A 253 -20.18 42.52 2.62
CA GLN A 253 -21.28 43.38 3.02
C GLN A 253 -21.01 44.80 2.55
N GLU A 254 -21.96 45.34 1.77
CA GLU A 254 -21.86 46.66 1.16
C GLU A 254 -21.32 47.70 2.15
N PRO A 255 -20.18 48.36 1.86
CA PRO A 255 -19.88 49.61 2.50
C PRO A 255 -20.77 50.67 1.86
N THR A 256 -21.71 51.17 2.66
CA THR A 256 -22.50 52.37 2.41
C THR A 256 -21.68 53.43 1.67
N LYS A 257 -22.11 53.77 0.45
CA LYS A 257 -21.53 54.85 -0.36
C LYS A 257 -21.58 56.17 0.40
N SER A 258 -20.42 56.74 0.71
CA SER A 258 -20.25 58.19 0.80
C SER A 258 -19.42 58.66 -0.39
N SER A 259 -19.97 59.66 -1.07
CA SER A 259 -19.51 60.27 -2.31
C SER A 259 -18.17 60.99 -2.20
N GLU A 260 -17.44 61.04 -3.33
CA GLU A 260 -16.79 62.21 -3.98
C GLU A 260 -15.43 61.81 -4.63
N THR A 261 -15.38 61.61 -5.95
CA THR A 261 -14.97 62.51 -7.07
C THR A 261 -13.44 62.63 -7.34
N ARG A 262 -13.02 62.09 -8.50
CA ARG A 262 -11.91 62.47 -9.44
C ARG A 262 -10.45 62.45 -8.86
N ASP A 263 -9.40 62.00 -9.55
CA ASP A 263 -9.01 62.15 -10.96
C ASP A 263 -7.97 61.08 -11.41
N SER A 264 -7.66 61.13 -12.70
CA SER A 264 -6.91 60.28 -13.63
C SER A 264 -5.43 59.89 -13.39
N SER A 265 -5.06 58.77 -14.06
CA SER A 265 -3.78 58.38 -14.69
C SER A 265 -2.57 58.00 -13.82
N SER A 266 -2.04 56.79 -13.99
CA SER A 266 -0.93 56.53 -14.92
C SER A 266 -0.51 55.06 -14.92
N ASP A 267 0.09 54.70 -16.06
CA ASP A 267 0.54 53.39 -16.51
C ASP A 267 1.92 53.04 -15.92
N SER A 268 2.16 51.78 -15.55
CA SER A 268 3.48 51.15 -15.67
C SER A 268 3.40 49.64 -15.48
N THR A 269 3.39 48.93 -16.61
CA THR A 269 3.80 47.54 -16.78
C THR A 269 5.26 47.34 -16.35
N THR A 270 5.53 46.27 -15.59
CA THR A 270 6.85 45.63 -15.56
C THR A 270 6.69 44.12 -15.58
N GLU A 271 7.00 43.55 -16.74
CA GLU A 271 7.16 42.12 -16.98
C GLU A 271 8.34 41.56 -16.18
N PHE A 272 8.15 40.45 -15.47
CA PHE A 272 9.25 39.60 -15.04
C PHE A 272 9.21 38.27 -15.82
N LEU A 273 10.21 38.14 -16.69
CA LEU A 273 10.48 37.05 -17.60
C LEU A 273 10.60 35.68 -16.90
N HIS A 274 9.85 34.72 -17.43
CA HIS A 274 9.97 33.29 -17.19
C HIS A 274 11.28 32.76 -17.80
N ASN A 275 12.18 32.20 -16.99
CA ASN A 275 13.25 31.34 -17.51
C ASN A 275 12.84 29.88 -17.30
N ARG A 276 12.50 29.23 -18.42
CA ARG A 276 11.93 27.89 -18.52
C ARG A 276 13.02 26.96 -19.03
N THR A 277 13.65 26.21 -18.15
CA THR A 277 14.47 25.04 -18.51
C THR A 277 14.32 24.02 -17.39
N ASP A 278 13.53 22.98 -17.67
CA ASP A 278 13.63 21.61 -17.14
C ASP A 278 12.44 20.81 -17.66
N THR A 279 12.44 20.59 -18.98
CA THR A 279 11.51 19.68 -19.66
C THR A 279 12.18 18.31 -19.81
N ILE A 280 11.76 17.36 -18.99
CA ILE A 280 11.68 15.96 -19.41
C ILE A 280 10.18 15.61 -19.42
N ASN A 281 9.55 15.83 -20.58
CA ASN A 281 8.22 15.29 -20.88
C ASN A 281 8.39 13.80 -21.26
N PRO A 282 7.76 12.84 -20.57
CA PRO A 282 7.31 11.65 -21.25
C PRO A 282 6.04 12.02 -22.03
N LEU A 283 6.10 11.86 -23.35
CA LEU A 283 4.98 12.00 -24.28
C LEU A 283 3.78 11.17 -23.82
N VAL A 284 2.76 11.84 -23.28
CA VAL A 284 1.40 11.32 -23.15
C VAL A 284 0.52 12.35 -23.84
N SER A 285 -0.25 11.91 -24.84
CA SER A 285 -1.06 12.79 -25.68
C SER A 285 -2.19 13.45 -24.87
N ASP A 286 -2.37 14.76 -25.07
CA ASP A 286 -3.35 15.63 -24.39
C ASP A 286 -4.79 15.08 -24.39
N GLY A 287 -5.15 14.24 -25.37
CA GLY A 287 -6.47 13.60 -25.46
C GLY A 287 -6.75 12.54 -24.39
N SER A 288 -5.71 11.89 -23.83
CA SER A 288 -5.90 10.84 -22.81
C SER A 288 -6.17 11.41 -21.42
N GLN A 289 -5.75 12.64 -21.16
CA GLN A 289 -5.97 13.32 -19.89
C GLN A 289 -7.40 13.86 -19.80
N GLN A 290 -7.95 14.38 -20.91
CA GLN A 290 -9.34 14.82 -20.98
C GLN A 290 -10.35 13.67 -20.86
N ASP A 291 -10.09 12.52 -21.49
CA ASP A 291 -11.00 11.35 -21.41
C ASP A 291 -10.96 10.69 -20.02
N PHE A 292 -9.85 10.82 -19.29
CA PHE A 292 -9.74 10.37 -17.89
C PHE A 292 -10.35 11.36 -16.89
N GLN A 293 -10.24 12.67 -17.16
CA GLN A 293 -10.90 13.73 -16.37
C GLN A 293 -12.42 13.71 -16.56
N GLN A 294 -12.92 13.54 -17.79
CA GLN A 294 -14.36 13.41 -18.10
C GLN A 294 -14.99 12.16 -17.47
N LYS A 295 -14.26 11.05 -17.33
CA LYS A 295 -14.78 9.86 -16.62
C LYS A 295 -14.91 10.05 -15.11
N ILE A 296 -14.25 11.05 -14.54
CA ILE A 296 -14.39 11.43 -13.13
C ILE A 296 -15.41 12.58 -12.97
N GLU A 297 -15.61 13.40 -14.01
CA GLU A 297 -16.55 14.53 -14.04
C GLU A 297 -17.74 14.35 -15.00
N VAL A 298 -18.52 13.26 -14.92
CA VAL A 298 -19.89 13.26 -15.46
C VAL A 298 -20.82 12.41 -14.59
N SER A 299 -21.38 13.03 -13.55
CA SER A 299 -22.78 12.85 -13.13
C SER A 299 -23.02 13.69 -11.86
N GLY A 300 -23.38 14.97 -12.00
CA GLY A 300 -23.75 15.77 -10.83
C GLY A 300 -24.07 17.24 -11.06
N ALA A 301 -23.60 17.86 -12.14
CA ALA A 301 -23.63 19.32 -12.27
C ALA A 301 -24.65 19.87 -13.30
N LYS A 302 -25.85 19.28 -13.44
CA LYS A 302 -26.90 19.90 -14.28
C LYS A 302 -28.22 20.25 -13.59
N ASN A 303 -28.51 19.79 -12.37
CA ASN A 303 -29.85 20.00 -11.77
C ASN A 303 -29.88 20.68 -10.39
N VAL A 304 -28.79 21.31 -9.92
CA VAL A 304 -28.76 21.92 -8.58
C VAL A 304 -29.35 23.34 -8.54
N LEU A 305 -29.67 23.96 -9.68
CA LEU A 305 -30.23 25.33 -9.69
C LEU A 305 -31.74 25.42 -9.40
N ALA A 306 -32.41 24.33 -9.01
CA ALA A 306 -33.88 24.29 -8.91
C ALA A 306 -34.46 24.03 -7.51
N GLN A 307 -33.67 24.03 -6.43
CA GLN A 307 -34.19 23.69 -5.09
C GLN A 307 -33.86 24.70 -3.97
N ILE A 308 -33.46 25.93 -4.29
CA ILE A 308 -33.40 27.02 -3.30
C ILE A 308 -34.74 27.76 -3.31
N GLN A 309 -35.80 27.09 -2.85
CA GLN A 309 -37.08 27.70 -2.46
C GLN A 309 -37.98 26.62 -1.84
N GLN A 310 -37.63 26.17 -0.63
CA GLN A 310 -38.52 25.56 0.37
C GLN A 310 -37.64 24.85 1.40
N ASP A 311 -37.37 25.52 2.52
CA ASP A 311 -37.31 24.92 3.86
C ASP A 311 -36.92 26.03 4.86
N ASP A 312 -37.86 26.96 5.06
CA ASP A 312 -37.98 27.68 6.33
C ASP A 312 -39.03 26.91 7.14
N ASP A 313 -38.61 26.02 8.05
CA ASP A 313 -39.13 25.95 9.43
C ASP A 313 -38.55 24.80 10.28
N GLU A 314 -38.59 25.01 11.60
CA GLU A 314 -38.38 24.06 12.71
C GLU A 314 -36.95 23.68 13.17
N GLY A 315 -36.36 24.59 13.93
CA GLY A 315 -36.24 24.46 15.40
C GLY A 315 -35.87 23.11 16.06
N THR A 316 -34.67 23.09 16.64
CA THR A 316 -34.31 22.41 17.92
C THR A 316 -33.83 20.95 17.87
N LYS A 317 -32.54 20.75 17.52
CA LYS A 317 -31.61 19.70 18.03
C LYS A 317 -30.18 19.96 17.48
N LYS A 318 -29.57 21.09 17.87
CA LYS A 318 -28.46 21.71 17.11
C LYS A 318 -27.03 21.26 17.46
N SER A 319 -26.76 20.52 18.54
CA SER A 319 -25.36 20.32 18.98
C SER A 319 -24.69 19.04 18.43
N GLU A 320 -25.27 17.84 18.59
CA GLU A 320 -24.63 16.60 18.11
C GLU A 320 -24.89 16.27 16.63
N ASN A 321 -25.99 16.78 16.06
CA ASN A 321 -26.31 16.59 14.64
C ASN A 321 -25.54 17.55 13.73
N SER A 322 -25.08 18.69 14.25
CA SER A 322 -24.33 19.67 13.45
C SER A 322 -22.94 19.14 13.09
N THR A 323 -22.23 18.51 14.02
CA THR A 323 -20.92 17.87 13.78
C THR A 323 -21.03 16.69 12.82
N LYS A 324 -22.09 15.89 12.91
CA LYS A 324 -22.36 14.80 11.96
C LYS A 324 -22.72 15.32 10.56
N ASN A 325 -23.47 16.41 10.46
CA ASN A 325 -23.83 17.02 9.18
C ASN A 325 -22.63 17.70 8.48
N LEU A 326 -21.71 18.31 9.23
CA LEU A 326 -20.45 18.88 8.71
C LEU A 326 -19.44 17.79 8.30
N MET A 327 -19.47 16.64 8.96
CA MET A 327 -18.76 15.45 8.49
C MET A 327 -19.41 14.87 7.22
N LEU A 328 -20.72 15.03 6.99
CA LEU A 328 -21.43 14.40 5.86
C LEU A 328 -21.46 15.19 4.55
N GLN A 329 -21.13 16.50 4.52
CA GLN A 329 -21.06 17.30 3.28
C GLN A 329 -19.88 16.92 2.34
N LEU A 330 -19.25 15.78 2.63
CA LEU A 330 -18.07 15.19 2.02
C LEU A 330 -18.19 14.87 0.54
N VAL A 331 -17.29 15.40 -0.30
CA VAL A 331 -16.67 14.72 -1.48
C VAL A 331 -16.97 15.29 -2.88
N THR A 332 -17.74 16.36 -3.03
CA THR A 332 -17.74 17.08 -4.32
C THR A 332 -17.67 18.58 -4.09
N ARG A 333 -16.52 19.17 -4.46
CA ARG A 333 -16.47 20.61 -4.65
C ARG A 333 -17.35 20.96 -5.86
N PRO A 334 -18.25 21.95 -5.75
CA PRO A 334 -19.16 22.30 -6.83
C PRO A 334 -18.47 22.99 -8.02
N GLN A 335 -17.24 23.49 -7.87
CA GLN A 335 -16.47 24.16 -8.91
C GLN A 335 -15.12 23.46 -9.15
N SER A 336 -14.64 23.54 -10.40
CA SER A 336 -13.33 23.01 -10.81
C SER A 336 -12.20 23.89 -10.24
N ILE A 337 -11.23 23.26 -9.58
CA ILE A 337 -10.03 23.95 -9.08
C ILE A 337 -8.99 24.03 -10.20
N ASN A 338 -8.60 25.25 -10.58
CA ASN A 338 -7.53 25.51 -11.54
C ASN A 338 -6.19 25.90 -10.87
N SER A 339 -6.02 25.57 -9.59
CA SER A 339 -4.76 25.78 -8.89
C SER A 339 -3.63 24.88 -9.43
N PRO A 340 -2.44 25.43 -9.70
CA PRO A 340 -1.24 24.63 -9.98
C PRO A 340 -0.93 23.59 -8.89
N PHE A 341 -1.27 23.86 -7.62
CA PHE A 341 -1.02 22.94 -6.51
C PHE A 341 -1.97 21.75 -6.52
N TYR A 342 -3.28 22.01 -6.71
CA TYR A 342 -4.26 20.95 -6.89
C TYR A 342 -3.98 20.09 -8.13
N LEU A 343 -3.71 20.72 -9.28
CA LEU A 343 -3.45 20.03 -10.55
C LEU A 343 -2.20 19.13 -10.48
N ARG A 344 -1.16 19.55 -9.74
CA ARG A 344 0.03 18.73 -9.48
C ARG A 344 -0.13 17.73 -8.32
N GLY A 345 -1.24 17.77 -7.58
CA GLY A 345 -1.50 16.91 -6.43
C GLY A 345 -1.31 15.42 -6.74
N ALA A 346 -1.83 14.95 -7.88
CA ALA A 346 -1.64 13.57 -8.32
C ALA A 346 -0.15 13.20 -8.51
N GLN A 347 0.68 14.11 -9.00
CA GLN A 347 2.12 13.86 -9.17
C GLN A 347 2.83 13.71 -7.82
N TYR A 348 2.50 14.54 -6.83
CA TYR A 348 3.05 14.41 -5.47
C TYR A 348 2.65 13.09 -4.81
N TYR A 349 1.40 12.67 -5.04
CA TYR A 349 0.88 11.39 -4.58
C TYR A 349 1.65 10.20 -5.17
N PHE A 350 1.88 10.18 -6.49
CA PHE A 350 2.66 9.13 -7.14
C PHE A 350 4.15 9.19 -6.78
N ARG A 351 4.71 10.39 -6.56
CA ARG A 351 6.09 10.55 -6.09
C ARG A 351 6.28 9.98 -4.68
N ALA A 352 5.32 10.15 -3.79
CA ALA A 352 5.37 9.54 -2.46
C ALA A 352 5.30 8.00 -2.57
N ALA A 353 4.39 7.49 -3.40
CA ALA A 353 4.23 6.05 -3.63
C ALA A 353 5.47 5.41 -4.28
N SER A 354 6.13 6.11 -5.22
CA SER A 354 7.28 5.56 -5.95
C SER A 354 8.49 5.30 -5.06
N ARG A 355 8.64 6.05 -3.96
CA ARG A 355 9.69 5.81 -2.94
C ARG A 355 9.58 4.44 -2.28
N GLN A 356 8.41 3.82 -2.33
CA GLN A 356 8.08 2.55 -1.68
C GLN A 356 7.66 1.49 -2.71
N TYR A 357 7.95 1.73 -3.99
CA TYR A 357 7.42 0.92 -5.09
C TYR A 357 7.85 -0.54 -5.03
N PHE A 358 9.13 -0.76 -4.77
CA PHE A 358 9.77 -2.06 -4.55
C PHE A 358 10.49 -2.11 -3.21
N TRP A 359 11.21 -3.21 -2.97
CA TRP A 359 12.09 -3.40 -1.82
C TRP A 359 12.95 -2.16 -1.52
N PRO A 360 13.09 -1.73 -0.25
CA PRO A 360 12.59 -2.35 0.98
C PRO A 360 11.12 -2.02 1.32
N GLY A 361 10.45 -1.19 0.51
CA GLY A 361 9.11 -0.71 0.77
C GLY A 361 9.05 0.38 1.85
N GLU A 362 7.99 0.43 2.65
CA GLU A 362 7.89 1.31 3.82
C GLU A 362 8.80 0.82 4.97
N ALA A 363 10.08 1.20 4.92
CA ALA A 363 11.12 0.75 5.84
C ALA A 363 10.96 1.24 7.29
N ARG A 364 10.11 2.24 7.55
CA ARG A 364 9.85 2.71 8.93
C ARG A 364 8.95 1.76 9.73
N VAL A 365 8.36 0.76 9.08
CA VAL A 365 7.61 -0.30 9.75
C VAL A 365 8.49 -1.54 9.85
N ILE A 366 8.73 -2.01 11.07
CA ILE A 366 9.52 -3.20 11.32
C ILE A 366 8.59 -4.36 11.65
N LEU A 367 8.46 -5.31 10.72
CA LEU A 367 7.62 -6.49 10.89
C LEU A 367 8.36 -7.58 11.65
N ASP A 368 7.62 -8.48 12.31
CA ASP A 368 8.15 -9.74 12.84
C ASP A 368 7.76 -10.91 11.92
N PRO A 369 8.67 -11.38 11.05
CA PRO A 369 8.45 -12.52 10.16
C PRO A 369 7.94 -13.78 10.85
N SER A 370 8.32 -14.03 12.12
CA SER A 370 7.89 -15.21 12.86
C SER A 370 6.40 -15.20 13.21
N GLY A 371 5.75 -14.05 13.07
CA GLY A 371 4.32 -13.85 13.27
C GLY A 371 3.49 -13.84 11.99
N PHE A 372 4.07 -14.20 10.85
CA PHE A 372 3.37 -14.17 9.56
C PHE A 372 2.22 -15.17 9.51
N VAL A 373 0.99 -14.68 9.34
CA VAL A 373 -0.23 -15.48 9.15
C VAL A 373 -0.76 -15.26 7.74
N SER A 374 -1.01 -16.36 7.02
CA SER A 374 -1.45 -16.31 5.62
C SER A 374 -2.76 -17.06 5.40
N PHE A 375 -3.64 -16.48 4.59
CA PHE A 375 -4.88 -17.10 4.11
C PHE A 375 -4.65 -18.16 3.00
N TYR A 376 -3.40 -18.46 2.67
CA TYR A 376 -3.03 -19.59 1.81
C TYR A 376 -2.57 -20.83 2.58
N ASP A 377 -2.28 -20.70 3.87
CA ASP A 377 -1.68 -21.76 4.69
C ASP A 377 -2.74 -22.51 5.50
N ARG A 378 -3.05 -23.75 5.09
CA ARG A 378 -4.01 -24.68 5.73
C ARG A 378 -5.47 -24.16 5.78
N ILE A 379 -5.87 -23.39 4.77
CA ILE A 379 -7.22 -22.82 4.61
C ILE A 379 -7.96 -23.53 3.47
N LYS A 380 -8.54 -24.69 3.79
CA LYS A 380 -9.12 -25.62 2.82
C LYS A 380 -10.32 -25.01 2.08
N SER A 381 -11.19 -24.26 2.76
CA SER A 381 -12.40 -23.70 2.12
C SER A 381 -12.05 -22.71 1.02
N LEU A 382 -10.99 -21.89 1.20
CA LEU A 382 -10.56 -20.97 0.15
C LEU A 382 -9.83 -21.69 -0.98
N SER A 383 -9.08 -22.74 -0.68
CA SER A 383 -8.46 -23.57 -1.72
C SER A 383 -9.48 -24.28 -2.59
N GLU A 384 -10.53 -24.84 -2.00
CA GLU A 384 -11.66 -25.46 -2.72
C GLU A 384 -12.42 -24.42 -3.54
N LYS A 385 -12.69 -23.25 -2.97
CA LYS A 385 -13.32 -22.16 -3.69
C LYS A 385 -12.49 -21.69 -4.89
N ARG A 386 -11.17 -21.51 -4.74
CA ARG A 386 -10.30 -21.14 -5.86
C ARG A 386 -10.33 -22.17 -6.99
N LYS A 387 -10.45 -23.47 -6.65
CA LYS A 387 -10.63 -24.53 -7.66
C LYS A 387 -11.98 -24.41 -8.37
N ALA A 388 -13.06 -24.22 -7.60
CA ALA A 388 -14.41 -24.05 -8.14
C ALA A 388 -14.53 -22.79 -9.03
N ASP A 389 -13.89 -21.70 -8.64
CA ASP A 389 -13.87 -20.43 -9.38
C ASP A 389 -12.88 -20.46 -10.56
N GLY A 390 -12.12 -21.55 -10.76
CA GLY A 390 -11.10 -21.67 -11.81
C GLY A 390 -9.89 -20.75 -11.62
N THR A 391 -9.68 -20.22 -10.41
CA THR A 391 -8.58 -19.30 -10.08
C THR A 391 -7.40 -19.98 -9.38
N ALA A 392 -7.52 -21.26 -9.01
CA ALA A 392 -6.46 -22.01 -8.34
C ALA A 392 -5.15 -22.07 -9.13
N VAL A 393 -5.24 -22.07 -10.47
CA VAL A 393 -4.10 -21.96 -11.38
C VAL A 393 -4.15 -20.57 -12.01
N GLY A 394 -3.15 -19.73 -11.76
CA GLY A 394 -3.06 -18.40 -12.34
C GLY A 394 -2.66 -17.32 -11.35
N SER A 395 -3.03 -16.08 -11.67
CA SER A 395 -2.62 -14.91 -10.89
C SER A 395 -3.45 -14.73 -9.63
N ARG A 396 -2.75 -14.57 -8.50
CA ARG A 396 -3.35 -14.28 -7.18
C ARG A 396 -4.17 -12.99 -7.11
N ARG A 397 -4.11 -12.11 -8.13
CA ARG A 397 -4.95 -10.90 -8.21
C ARG A 397 -6.45 -11.18 -8.24
N PHE A 398 -6.83 -12.41 -8.58
CA PHE A 398 -8.22 -12.86 -8.62
C PHE A 398 -8.66 -13.56 -7.33
N HIS A 399 -7.73 -13.82 -6.41
CA HIS A 399 -8.07 -14.47 -5.15
C HIS A 399 -8.79 -13.49 -4.21
N ARG A 400 -9.85 -13.99 -3.59
CA ARG A 400 -10.70 -13.31 -2.63
C ARG A 400 -10.81 -14.16 -1.37
N LEU A 401 -11.30 -13.58 -0.28
CA LEU A 401 -11.59 -14.33 0.96
C LEU A 401 -13.09 -14.58 1.17
N ASP A 402 -13.93 -14.28 0.18
CA ASP A 402 -15.36 -14.62 0.26
C ASP A 402 -15.57 -16.13 0.26
N GLY A 403 -16.62 -16.60 0.93
CA GLY A 403 -16.87 -18.04 1.09
C GLY A 403 -15.88 -18.77 2.02
N ILE A 404 -15.02 -18.06 2.77
CA ILE A 404 -14.25 -18.69 3.85
C ILE A 404 -15.19 -19.33 4.89
N SER A 405 -14.90 -20.57 5.28
CA SER A 405 -15.68 -21.30 6.27
C SER A 405 -15.45 -20.76 7.68
N SER A 406 -16.44 -20.87 8.57
CA SER A 406 -16.31 -20.49 9.98
C SER A 406 -15.17 -21.22 10.70
N ASN A 407 -14.93 -22.49 10.33
CA ASN A 407 -13.82 -23.27 10.85
C ASN A 407 -12.45 -22.70 10.45
N ASP A 408 -12.29 -22.32 9.18
CA ASP A 408 -11.03 -21.74 8.71
C ASP A 408 -10.83 -20.30 9.21
N VAL A 409 -11.90 -19.53 9.39
CA VAL A 409 -11.87 -18.24 10.10
C VAL A 409 -11.32 -18.43 11.52
N LYS A 410 -11.83 -19.43 12.24
CA LYS A 410 -11.34 -19.77 13.58
C LYS A 410 -9.85 -20.10 13.55
N LYS A 411 -9.36 -20.92 12.61
CA LYS A 411 -7.93 -21.22 12.46
C LYS A 411 -7.07 -19.96 12.28
N ILE A 412 -7.50 -19.02 11.43
CA ILE A 412 -6.76 -17.76 11.22
C ILE A 412 -6.74 -16.92 12.50
N LYS A 413 -7.88 -16.78 13.17
CA LYS A 413 -7.98 -16.01 14.42
C LYS A 413 -7.15 -16.63 15.54
N ASP A 414 -7.24 -17.95 15.74
CA ASP A 414 -6.49 -18.68 16.77
C ASP A 414 -4.97 -18.55 16.55
N ARG A 415 -4.50 -18.66 15.30
CA ARG A 415 -3.09 -18.45 14.94
C ARG A 415 -2.63 -17.03 15.23
N LEU A 416 -3.40 -16.03 14.80
CA LEU A 416 -3.07 -14.62 15.02
C LEU A 416 -3.07 -14.26 16.51
N LEU A 417 -4.06 -14.76 17.27
CA LEU A 417 -4.11 -14.62 18.72
C LEU A 417 -2.88 -15.23 19.40
N GLY A 418 -2.47 -16.43 19.02
CA GLY A 418 -1.25 -17.06 19.56
C GLY A 418 0.01 -16.25 19.27
N VAL A 419 0.13 -15.72 18.06
CA VAL A 419 1.24 -14.83 17.66
C VAL A 419 1.24 -13.54 18.48
N LEU A 420 0.09 -12.89 18.63
CA LEU A 420 -0.02 -11.63 19.38
C LEU A 420 0.17 -11.83 20.89
N ALA A 421 -0.35 -12.93 21.45
CA ALA A 421 -0.11 -13.31 22.84
C ALA A 421 1.38 -13.49 23.13
N ARG A 422 2.10 -14.18 22.24
CA ARG A 422 3.57 -14.27 22.31
C ARG A 422 4.22 -12.89 22.25
N LYS A 423 3.83 -12.04 21.29
CA LYS A 423 4.39 -10.68 21.17
C LYS A 423 4.16 -9.82 22.41
N ASN A 424 2.99 -9.93 23.04
CA ASN A 424 2.69 -9.25 24.29
C ASN A 424 3.60 -9.75 25.43
N ALA A 425 3.81 -11.07 25.54
CA ALA A 425 4.70 -11.66 26.54
C ALA A 425 6.18 -11.25 26.32
N GLU A 426 6.61 -11.12 25.07
CA GLU A 426 7.95 -10.66 24.68
C GLU A 426 8.12 -9.13 24.84
N GLY A 427 7.07 -8.39 25.20
CA GLY A 427 7.11 -6.93 25.28
C GLY A 427 7.35 -6.23 23.93
N TRP A 428 6.91 -6.85 22.83
CA TRP A 428 7.05 -6.32 21.46
C TRP A 428 8.49 -5.98 21.06
N ARG A 429 9.46 -6.74 21.58
CA ARG A 429 10.86 -6.61 21.20
C ARG A 429 11.07 -6.88 19.71
N ILE A 430 11.96 -6.08 19.13
CA ILE A 430 12.50 -6.23 17.79
C ILE A 430 13.86 -6.91 17.98
N GLU A 431 13.87 -8.22 18.17
CA GLU A 431 15.11 -8.97 18.37
C GLU A 431 15.97 -8.94 17.10
N SER A 432 17.20 -8.44 17.20
CA SER A 432 18.14 -8.28 16.06
C SER A 432 18.99 -9.53 15.81
N ASP A 433 18.91 -10.54 16.66
CA ASP A 433 19.63 -11.82 16.54
C ASP A 433 18.87 -12.85 15.68
N ARG A 434 17.63 -12.54 15.30
CA ARG A 434 16.84 -13.35 14.38
C ARG A 434 17.32 -13.15 12.94
N LEU A 435 17.32 -14.25 12.17
CA LEU A 435 17.58 -14.21 10.73
C LEU A 435 16.66 -13.17 10.07
N ASP A 436 17.25 -12.26 9.28
CA ASP A 436 16.49 -11.30 8.49
C ASP A 436 15.83 -12.00 7.30
N TRP A 437 14.71 -12.65 7.56
CA TRP A 437 13.93 -13.39 6.58
C TRP A 437 13.51 -12.54 5.38
N ARG A 438 13.25 -11.24 5.57
CA ARG A 438 12.86 -10.36 4.47
C ARG A 438 14.04 -10.13 3.53
N THR A 439 15.23 -9.85 4.09
CA THR A 439 16.45 -9.77 3.30
C THR A 439 16.78 -11.11 2.63
N SER A 440 16.68 -12.24 3.33
CA SER A 440 16.89 -13.57 2.74
C SER A 440 15.95 -13.86 1.57
N ALA A 441 14.64 -13.59 1.72
CA ALA A 441 13.66 -13.78 0.65
C ALA A 441 13.96 -12.87 -0.55
N ASN A 442 14.34 -11.61 -0.30
CA ASN A 442 14.74 -10.69 -1.35
C ASN A 442 16.00 -11.16 -2.08
N THR A 443 17.04 -11.62 -1.35
CA THR A 443 18.25 -12.17 -1.96
C THR A 443 17.93 -13.37 -2.85
N ILE A 444 17.10 -14.31 -2.39
CA ILE A 444 16.66 -15.45 -3.21
C ILE A 444 16.00 -14.96 -4.51
N ILE A 445 15.10 -13.98 -4.43
CA ILE A 445 14.43 -13.45 -5.61
C ILE A 445 15.43 -12.80 -6.57
N GLN A 446 16.26 -11.88 -6.08
CA GLN A 446 17.22 -11.16 -6.91
C GLN A 446 18.25 -12.09 -7.55
N THR A 447 18.67 -13.14 -6.85
CA THR A 447 19.66 -14.10 -7.36
C THR A 447 19.05 -15.08 -8.36
N TYR A 448 17.84 -15.59 -8.12
CA TYR A 448 17.32 -16.76 -8.84
C TYR A 448 16.13 -16.49 -9.75
N SER A 449 15.44 -15.34 -9.67
CA SER A 449 14.21 -15.14 -10.45
C SER A 449 14.42 -15.22 -11.96
N ASN A 450 15.39 -14.48 -12.50
CA ASN A 450 15.67 -14.48 -13.94
C ASN A 450 16.39 -15.75 -14.39
N PRO A 451 17.47 -16.20 -13.71
CA PRO A 451 18.19 -17.39 -14.15
C PRO A 451 17.34 -18.66 -14.17
N LEU A 452 16.40 -18.83 -13.24
CA LEU A 452 15.51 -20.00 -13.24
C LEU A 452 14.54 -19.99 -14.43
N ILE A 453 14.05 -18.81 -14.82
CA ILE A 453 13.16 -18.67 -16.00
C ILE A 453 13.95 -18.95 -17.28
N GLU A 454 15.16 -18.41 -17.39
CA GLU A 454 16.05 -18.66 -18.53
C GLU A 454 16.43 -20.14 -18.64
N LEU A 455 16.79 -20.77 -17.51
CA LEU A 455 17.12 -22.19 -17.47
C LEU A 455 15.91 -23.06 -17.86
N ASP A 456 14.72 -22.76 -17.35
CA ASP A 456 13.49 -23.47 -17.73
C ASP A 456 13.21 -23.34 -19.24
N PHE A 457 13.39 -22.14 -19.79
CA PHE A 457 13.25 -21.89 -21.23
C PHE A 457 14.26 -22.70 -22.06
N LEU A 458 15.54 -22.72 -21.66
CA LEU A 458 16.59 -23.48 -22.36
C LEU A 458 16.35 -24.99 -22.31
N LEU A 459 15.98 -25.52 -21.14
CA LEU A 459 15.72 -26.96 -20.96
C LEU A 459 14.49 -27.42 -21.74
N LYS A 460 13.39 -26.66 -21.70
CA LYS A 460 12.17 -26.98 -22.48
C LYS A 460 12.33 -26.71 -23.98
N GLY A 461 13.23 -25.81 -24.36
CA GLY A 461 13.59 -25.56 -25.76
C GLY A 461 14.25 -26.77 -26.41
N HIS A 462 15.06 -27.52 -25.66
CA HIS A 462 15.75 -28.72 -26.14
C HIS A 462 14.79 -29.86 -26.51
N ASP A 463 13.65 -29.98 -25.81
CA ASP A 463 12.62 -30.99 -26.12
C ASP A 463 11.92 -30.72 -27.46
N ARG A 464 11.90 -29.48 -27.95
CA ARG A 464 11.30 -29.14 -29.25
C ARG A 464 12.17 -29.50 -30.45
N HIS A 465 13.48 -29.67 -30.26
CA HIS A 465 14.41 -30.06 -31.32
C HIS A 465 14.58 -31.59 -31.46
N ARG A 466 14.00 -32.39 -30.56
CA ARG A 466 14.05 -33.87 -30.64
C ARG A 466 12.85 -34.53 -31.33
N VAL A 467 11.82 -33.78 -31.74
CA VAL A 467 10.62 -34.31 -32.45
C VAL A 467 10.71 -34.10 -33.97
N GLY A 468 11.89 -33.78 -34.49
CA GLY A 468 12.10 -33.59 -35.93
C GLY A 468 13.47 -34.09 -36.36
N CYS A 469 13.69 -35.40 -36.31
CA CYS A 469 14.67 -36.14 -37.10
C CYS A 469 14.10 -37.51 -37.42
#